data_AF-A0A0C9S1Z9-F1
#
_entry.id   AF-A0A0C9S1Z9-F1
#
_cell.length_a   1.000
_cell.length_b   1.000
_cell.length_c   1.000
_cell.angle_alpha   90.00
_cell.angle_beta   90.00
_cell.angle_gamma   90.00
#
_symmetry.space_group_name_H-M   'P 1'
#
loop_
_entity.id
_entity.type
_entity.pdbx_description
1 polymer ?
#
loop_
_entity_poly.entity_id
_entity_poly.type
_entity_poly.pdbx_seq_one_letter_code
_entity_poly.pdbx_strand_id
1 'polypeptide(L)'
;VIANWVLGNHDNKRLASRYGVQRADLFNILLQTLPGNAVTYNGEELAMTDVYISWEDSVDPQACNSDPVRYYDLSRDPARTPYQWDASSNAGFTSGDHTWLPVSDDYKQNNALAQQRAPQSHLQIMKKLIRLRKEPSFQDGDFNIKAIDDDLIIYSRQKTGSDLYVIVLNLGSSNKTLNVNTYYSLGSKAEVITTSIQSQYVDGQIIDPTQFNAEPYVGTVLVAA
;
A
#
# COMPACT_ATOMS: atom_id res chain seq x y z
N VAL A 1 23.73 -10.10 2.55
CA VAL A 1 22.71 -9.79 1.53
C VAL A 1 21.62 -8.99 2.22
N ILE A 2 21.26 -7.80 1.71
CA ILE A 2 20.14 -7.01 2.23
C ILE A 2 18.94 -7.35 1.34
N ALA A 3 17.82 -7.76 1.94
CA ALA A 3 16.60 -8.07 1.20
C ALA A 3 16.02 -6.80 0.54
N ASN A 4 15.29 -6.96 -0.57
CA ASN A 4 14.48 -5.91 -1.14
C ASN A 4 13.12 -6.47 -1.58
N TRP A 5 12.12 -5.60 -1.61
CA TRP A 5 10.74 -5.94 -1.88
C TRP A 5 10.17 -5.00 -2.93
N VAL A 6 9.50 -5.56 -3.93
CA VAL A 6 8.95 -4.81 -5.08
C VAL A 6 7.53 -5.29 -5.30
N LEU A 7 6.58 -4.36 -5.37
CA LEU A 7 5.18 -4.67 -5.69
C LEU A 7 4.72 -4.10 -7.03
N GLY A 8 5.47 -3.20 -7.63
CA GLY A 8 5.10 -2.59 -8.91
C GLY A 8 6.30 -2.08 -9.67
N ASN A 9 6.10 -1.90 -10.96
CA ASN A 9 7.01 -1.25 -11.89
C ASN A 9 6.22 -0.93 -13.17
N HIS A 10 6.88 -0.25 -14.11
CA HIS A 10 6.33 0.10 -15.41
C HIS A 10 6.12 -1.07 -16.40
N ASP A 11 6.39 -2.32 -16.01
CA ASP A 11 6.21 -3.52 -16.84
C ASP A 11 5.06 -4.41 -16.37
N ASN A 12 4.43 -4.08 -15.25
CA ASN A 12 3.37 -4.87 -14.64
C ASN A 12 2.18 -3.97 -14.31
N LYS A 13 0.96 -4.54 -14.37
CA LYS A 13 -0.28 -3.88 -13.90
C LYS A 13 -0.08 -3.27 -12.52
N ARG A 14 -0.62 -2.08 -12.26
CA ARG A 14 -0.49 -1.38 -10.97
C ARG A 14 -0.98 -2.22 -9.79
N LEU A 15 -0.39 -2.02 -8.62
CA LEU A 15 -0.73 -2.74 -7.37
C LEU A 15 -2.24 -2.76 -7.09
N ALA A 16 -2.87 -1.58 -7.12
CA ALA A 16 -4.28 -1.41 -6.83
C ALA A 16 -5.20 -2.04 -7.90
N SER A 17 -4.73 -2.20 -9.14
CA SER A 17 -5.46 -2.93 -10.18
C SER A 17 -5.35 -4.44 -10.02
N ARG A 18 -4.20 -4.96 -9.60
CA ARG A 18 -4.01 -6.40 -9.40
C ARG A 18 -4.72 -6.93 -8.15
N TYR A 19 -4.75 -6.15 -7.07
CA TYR A 19 -5.25 -6.62 -5.78
C TYR A 19 -6.44 -5.84 -5.23
N GLY A 20 -6.90 -4.80 -5.94
CA GLY A 20 -7.99 -3.92 -5.50
C GLY A 20 -7.49 -2.74 -4.67
N VAL A 21 -8.11 -1.58 -4.87
CA VAL A 21 -7.82 -0.33 -4.13
C VAL A 21 -7.94 -0.55 -2.61
N GLN A 22 -8.92 -1.34 -2.18
CA GLN A 22 -9.14 -1.67 -0.76
C GLN A 22 -7.94 -2.35 -0.07
N ARG A 23 -7.01 -2.97 -0.83
CA ARG A 23 -5.82 -3.64 -0.29
C ARG A 23 -4.54 -2.81 -0.49
N ALA A 24 -4.62 -1.64 -1.12
CA ALA A 24 -3.43 -0.84 -1.41
C ALA A 24 -2.66 -0.47 -0.13
N ASP A 25 -3.36 -0.03 0.91
CA ASP A 25 -2.74 0.30 2.20
C ASP A 25 -2.19 -0.93 2.91
N LEU A 26 -2.90 -2.06 2.89
CA LEU A 26 -2.41 -3.33 3.45
C LEU A 26 -1.05 -3.70 2.85
N PHE A 27 -0.95 -3.64 1.52
CA PHE A 27 0.30 -3.98 0.82
C PHE A 27 1.39 -2.93 1.01
N ASN A 28 1.04 -1.64 1.10
CA ASN A 28 2.00 -0.59 1.46
C ASN A 28 2.52 -0.77 2.90
N ILE A 29 1.65 -1.12 3.85
CA ILE A 29 2.05 -1.46 5.22
C ILE A 29 3.02 -2.64 5.19
N LEU A 30 2.68 -3.73 4.49
CA LEU A 30 3.57 -4.88 4.32
C LEU A 30 4.94 -4.45 3.79
N LEU A 31 4.96 -3.78 2.64
CA LEU A 31 6.17 -3.39 1.94
C LEU A 31 7.08 -2.51 2.80
N GLN A 32 6.49 -1.53 3.50
CA GLN A 32 7.25 -0.57 4.30
C GLN A 32 7.66 -1.12 5.67
N THR A 33 7.06 -2.21 6.16
CA THR A 33 7.39 -2.77 7.48
C THR A 33 8.21 -4.06 7.45
N LEU A 34 8.43 -4.64 6.27
CA LEU A 34 9.40 -5.73 6.08
C LEU A 34 10.86 -5.23 6.24
N PRO A 35 11.79 -6.11 6.67
CA PRO A 35 13.21 -5.79 6.78
C PRO A 35 13.84 -5.59 5.39
N GLY A 36 14.87 -4.73 5.30
CA GLY A 36 15.54 -4.44 4.04
C GLY A 36 14.90 -3.29 3.26
N ASN A 37 15.08 -3.25 1.95
CA ASN A 37 14.69 -2.12 1.09
C ASN A 37 13.26 -2.26 0.55
N ALA A 38 12.43 -1.25 0.81
CA ALA A 38 11.12 -1.11 0.19
C ALA A 38 11.25 -0.35 -1.14
N VAL A 39 10.78 -0.94 -2.24
CA VAL A 39 10.76 -0.30 -3.57
C VAL A 39 9.33 0.02 -3.94
N THR A 40 9.03 1.30 -4.09
CA THR A 40 7.71 1.82 -4.43
C THR A 40 7.73 2.37 -5.85
N TYR A 41 6.78 1.94 -6.66
CA TYR A 41 6.58 2.48 -8.01
C TYR A 41 5.67 3.71 -7.99
N ASN A 42 5.92 4.62 -8.93
CA ASN A 42 5.17 5.85 -9.14
C ASN A 42 3.65 5.59 -9.03
N GLY A 43 2.98 6.27 -8.10
CA GLY A 43 1.52 6.21 -7.92
C GLY A 43 1.02 5.14 -6.95
N GLU A 44 1.87 4.22 -6.47
CA GLU A 44 1.47 3.27 -5.41
C GLU A 44 1.14 3.97 -4.09
N GLU A 45 1.78 5.11 -3.81
CA GLU A 45 1.51 5.96 -2.66
C GLU A 45 0.14 6.66 -2.73
N LEU A 46 -0.45 6.75 -3.92
CA LEU A 46 -1.78 7.30 -4.15
C LEU A 46 -2.83 6.20 -4.41
N ALA A 47 -2.43 4.93 -4.42
CA ALA A 47 -3.25 3.82 -4.91
C ALA A 47 -3.76 4.03 -6.36
N MET A 48 -2.94 4.62 -7.24
CA MET A 48 -3.26 4.74 -8.67
C MET A 48 -3.56 3.36 -9.29
N THR A 49 -4.55 3.32 -10.17
CA THR A 49 -4.97 2.14 -10.93
C THR A 49 -4.58 2.25 -12.40
N ASP A 50 -4.51 1.12 -13.07
CA ASP A 50 -4.34 1.02 -14.52
C ASP A 50 -5.46 1.77 -15.24
N VAL A 51 -5.10 2.49 -16.29
CA VAL A 51 -6.06 3.17 -17.18
C VAL A 51 -6.25 2.31 -18.42
N TYR A 52 -7.49 2.15 -18.87
CA TYR A 52 -7.77 1.46 -20.12
C TYR A 52 -7.18 2.26 -21.30
N ILE A 53 -6.34 1.60 -22.10
CA ILE A 53 -5.75 2.15 -23.33
C ILE A 53 -6.29 1.34 -24.51
N SER A 54 -6.86 2.03 -25.50
CA SER A 54 -7.37 1.40 -26.72
C SER A 54 -6.22 0.81 -27.55
N TRP A 55 -6.53 -0.03 -28.55
CA TRP A 55 -5.51 -0.50 -29.48
C TRP A 55 -4.88 0.65 -30.26
N GLU A 56 -5.71 1.62 -30.65
CA GLU A 56 -5.31 2.80 -31.44
C GLU A 56 -4.42 3.76 -30.64
N ASP A 57 -4.62 3.85 -29.32
CA ASP A 57 -3.84 4.70 -28.42
C ASP A 57 -2.62 3.98 -27.80
N SER A 58 -2.49 2.67 -28.02
CA SER A 58 -1.37 1.89 -27.49
C SER A 58 -0.08 2.24 -28.22
N VAL A 59 0.95 2.57 -27.44
CA VAL A 59 2.29 2.94 -27.93
C VAL A 59 3.39 2.00 -27.43
N ASP A 60 3.04 1.02 -26.58
CA ASP A 60 3.98 -0.02 -26.15
C ASP A 60 4.40 -0.92 -27.33
N PRO A 61 5.68 -0.98 -27.70
CA PRO A 61 6.15 -1.88 -28.75
C PRO A 61 5.76 -3.35 -28.55
N GLN A 62 5.61 -3.81 -27.30
CA GLN A 62 5.17 -5.18 -27.03
C GLN A 62 3.71 -5.41 -27.48
N ALA A 63 2.85 -4.42 -27.29
CA ALA A 63 1.47 -4.43 -27.77
C ALA A 63 1.43 -4.20 -29.29
N CYS A 64 2.13 -3.19 -29.81
CA CYS A 64 2.12 -2.85 -31.24
C CYS A 64 2.62 -3.98 -32.14
N ASN A 65 3.55 -4.82 -31.67
CA ASN A 65 4.05 -5.99 -32.40
C ASN A 65 3.15 -7.25 -32.26
N SER A 66 1.97 -7.11 -31.66
CA SER A 66 1.00 -8.20 -31.48
C SER A 66 -0.19 -8.08 -32.44
N ASP A 67 -1.43 -8.15 -31.93
CA ASP A 67 -2.66 -8.02 -32.68
C ASP A 67 -3.76 -7.33 -31.83
N PRO A 68 -4.81 -6.76 -32.46
CA PRO A 68 -5.88 -6.06 -31.74
C PRO A 68 -6.68 -6.93 -30.74
N VAL A 69 -6.55 -8.25 -30.78
CA VAL A 69 -7.24 -9.17 -29.87
C VAL A 69 -6.41 -9.38 -28.59
N ARG A 70 -5.08 -9.44 -28.72
CA ARG A 70 -4.16 -9.81 -27.61
C ARG A 70 -3.41 -8.63 -27.01
N TYR A 71 -3.44 -7.46 -27.64
CA TYR A 71 -2.60 -6.31 -27.25
C TYR A 71 -2.75 -5.93 -25.79
N TYR A 72 -3.97 -5.98 -25.25
CA TYR A 72 -4.26 -5.46 -23.91
C TYR A 72 -3.57 -6.28 -22.82
N ASP A 73 -3.47 -7.61 -23.01
CA ASP A 73 -2.77 -8.49 -22.07
C ASP A 73 -1.24 -8.35 -22.15
N LEU A 74 -0.74 -7.78 -23.23
CA LEU A 74 0.68 -7.56 -23.50
C LEU A 74 1.13 -6.13 -23.20
N SER A 75 0.20 -5.16 -23.25
CA SER A 75 0.50 -3.75 -23.10
C SER A 75 0.87 -3.39 -21.67
N ARG A 76 1.95 -2.64 -21.55
CA ARG A 76 2.40 -2.03 -20.29
C ARG A 76 1.93 -0.59 -20.15
N ASP A 77 1.32 -0.01 -21.19
CA ASP A 77 0.82 1.36 -21.19
C ASP A 77 -0.16 1.68 -20.05
N PRO A 78 -1.09 0.78 -19.65
CA PRO A 78 -2.00 1.05 -18.53
C PRO A 78 -1.30 1.41 -17.22
N ALA A 79 -0.10 0.85 -16.97
CA ALA A 79 0.69 1.14 -15.77
C ALA A 79 1.55 2.41 -15.91
N ARG A 80 1.71 2.94 -17.13
CA ARG A 80 2.61 4.05 -17.50
C ARG A 80 1.90 5.39 -17.66
N THR A 81 0.60 5.43 -17.40
CA THR A 81 -0.18 6.66 -17.52
C THR A 81 0.38 7.78 -16.65
N PRO A 82 0.19 9.05 -17.05
CA PRO A 82 0.72 10.21 -16.34
C PRO A 82 0.38 10.22 -14.85
N TYR A 83 1.33 10.68 -14.04
CA TYR A 83 1.13 10.82 -12.60
C TYR A 83 0.08 11.89 -12.29
N GLN A 84 -0.71 11.66 -11.24
CA GLN A 84 -1.85 12.48 -10.87
C GLN A 84 -1.45 13.49 -9.77
N TRP A 85 -0.88 14.64 -10.16
CA TRP A 85 -0.40 15.66 -9.22
C TRP A 85 -1.54 16.44 -8.55
N ASP A 86 -2.47 16.95 -9.35
CA ASP A 86 -3.61 17.75 -8.88
C ASP A 86 -4.83 17.65 -9.81
N ALA A 87 -5.89 18.42 -9.52
CA ALA A 87 -7.14 18.40 -10.26
C ALA A 87 -7.17 19.35 -11.49
N SER A 88 -6.05 19.97 -11.86
CA SER A 88 -5.95 20.85 -13.04
C SER A 88 -5.96 20.06 -14.36
N SER A 89 -5.79 20.72 -15.51
CA SER A 89 -5.72 20.01 -16.79
C SER A 89 -4.61 18.96 -16.77
N ASN A 90 -4.85 17.80 -17.39
CA ASN A 90 -3.88 16.70 -17.48
C ASN A 90 -3.30 16.25 -16.12
N ALA A 91 -4.11 16.34 -15.06
CA ALA A 91 -3.72 16.08 -13.67
C ALA A 91 -2.50 16.85 -13.16
N GLY A 92 -2.21 18.02 -13.73
CA GLY A 92 -1.00 18.79 -13.42
C GLY A 92 0.30 18.16 -13.94
N PHE A 93 0.22 17.08 -14.74
CA PHE A 93 1.40 16.43 -15.32
C PHE A 93 2.09 17.30 -16.39
N THR A 94 1.32 18.08 -17.15
CA THR A 94 1.83 18.96 -18.20
C THR A 94 0.93 20.19 -18.35
N SER A 95 1.52 21.31 -18.77
CA SER A 95 0.79 22.50 -19.21
C SER A 95 0.45 22.49 -20.71
N GLY A 96 0.89 21.46 -21.45
CA GLY A 96 0.53 21.27 -22.85
C GLY A 96 -0.91 20.78 -23.02
N ASP A 97 -1.41 20.83 -24.25
CA ASP A 97 -2.80 20.51 -24.54
C ASP A 97 -3.12 19.00 -24.42
N HIS A 98 -2.12 18.13 -24.58
CA HIS A 98 -2.27 16.67 -24.60
C HIS A 98 -1.11 15.96 -23.88
N THR A 99 -1.35 14.72 -23.45
CA THR A 99 -0.34 13.82 -22.87
C THR A 99 0.01 12.69 -23.85
N TRP A 100 1.16 12.04 -23.63
CA TRP A 100 1.62 10.93 -24.47
C TRP A 100 0.83 9.63 -24.26
N LEU A 101 0.19 9.48 -23.09
CA LEU A 101 -0.82 8.48 -22.76
C LEU A 101 -1.99 9.17 -22.04
N PRO A 102 -3.23 8.64 -22.14
CA PRO A 102 -4.39 9.13 -21.40
C PRO A 102 -4.15 9.25 -19.89
N VAL A 103 -4.76 10.27 -19.28
CA VAL A 103 -4.81 10.44 -17.82
C VAL A 103 -6.01 9.67 -17.27
N SER A 104 -5.92 9.16 -16.04
CA SER A 104 -7.01 8.45 -15.37
C SER A 104 -8.27 9.31 -15.21
N ASP A 105 -9.46 8.75 -15.40
CA ASP A 105 -10.73 9.49 -15.28
C ASP A 105 -10.99 10.03 -13.86
N ASP A 106 -10.43 9.38 -12.84
CA ASP A 106 -10.60 9.73 -11.43
C ASP A 106 -9.57 10.75 -10.90
N TYR A 107 -8.70 11.30 -11.76
CA TYR A 107 -7.58 12.14 -11.32
C TYR A 107 -8.00 13.39 -10.54
N LYS A 108 -9.21 13.89 -10.77
CA LYS A 108 -9.74 15.06 -10.05
C LYS A 108 -10.00 14.75 -8.58
N GLN A 109 -10.31 13.50 -8.26
CA GLN A 109 -10.57 12.99 -6.91
C GLN A 109 -9.31 12.35 -6.32
N ASN A 110 -8.60 11.54 -7.10
CA ASN A 110 -7.43 10.78 -6.69
C ASN A 110 -6.13 11.45 -7.18
N ASN A 111 -5.65 12.46 -6.45
CA ASN A 111 -4.39 13.12 -6.78
C ASN A 111 -3.57 13.46 -5.54
N ALA A 112 -2.27 13.69 -5.75
CA ALA A 112 -1.33 13.98 -4.67
C ALA A 112 -1.76 15.19 -3.82
N LEU A 113 -2.20 16.29 -4.45
CA LEU A 113 -2.59 17.49 -3.73
C LEU A 113 -3.84 17.27 -2.85
N ALA A 114 -4.86 16.59 -3.38
CA ALA A 114 -6.07 16.26 -2.64
C ALA A 114 -5.75 15.33 -1.46
N GLN A 115 -4.98 14.26 -1.70
CA GLN A 115 -4.57 13.32 -0.65
C GLN A 115 -3.65 13.97 0.39
N GLN A 116 -2.79 14.93 0.00
CA GLN A 116 -1.94 15.67 0.92
C GLN A 116 -2.74 16.57 1.86
N ARG A 117 -3.86 17.12 1.40
CA ARG A 117 -4.75 18.00 2.19
C ARG A 117 -5.76 17.22 3.04
N ALA A 118 -6.07 16.00 2.65
CA ALA A 118 -6.97 15.14 3.41
C ALA A 118 -6.34 14.76 4.78
N PRO A 119 -7.13 14.76 5.87
CA PRO A 119 -6.67 14.28 7.18
C PRO A 119 -6.20 12.81 7.15
N GLN A 120 -6.86 12.01 6.32
CA GLN A 120 -6.55 10.60 6.09
C GLN A 120 -6.58 10.33 4.58
N SER A 121 -5.54 9.68 4.06
CA SER A 121 -5.38 9.29 2.66
C SER A 121 -4.28 8.24 2.54
N HIS A 122 -4.21 7.53 1.41
CA HIS A 122 -3.11 6.61 1.09
C HIS A 122 -1.75 7.32 1.22
N LEU A 123 -1.65 8.57 0.75
CA LEU A 123 -0.43 9.36 0.85
C LEU A 123 -0.05 9.69 2.31
N GLN A 124 -1.03 9.99 3.18
CA GLN A 124 -0.72 10.22 4.59
C GLN A 124 -0.24 8.93 5.28
N ILE A 125 -0.87 7.79 4.97
CA ILE A 125 -0.45 6.47 5.48
C ILE A 125 0.98 6.17 5.01
N MET A 126 1.28 6.34 3.72
CA MET A 126 2.63 6.16 3.17
C MET A 126 3.67 7.06 3.88
N LYS A 127 3.36 8.34 4.09
CA LYS A 127 4.26 9.26 4.82
C LYS A 127 4.52 8.81 6.26
N LYS A 128 3.52 8.25 6.94
CA LYS A 128 3.68 7.69 8.29
C LYS A 128 4.56 6.44 8.26
N LEU A 129 4.33 5.53 7.31
CA LEU A 129 5.13 4.33 7.13
C LEU A 129 6.62 4.65 6.84
N ILE A 130 6.90 5.63 5.98
CA ILE A 130 8.28 6.07 5.71
C ILE A 130 8.95 6.65 6.96
N ARG A 131 8.20 7.35 7.82
CA ARG A 131 8.73 7.84 9.12
C ARG A 131 8.99 6.67 10.06
N LEU A 132 8.03 5.76 10.18
CA LEU A 132 8.12 4.57 11.01
C LEU A 132 9.34 3.71 10.66
N ARG A 133 9.70 3.63 9.38
CA ARG A 133 10.92 2.94 8.95
C ARG A 133 12.20 3.46 9.61
N LYS A 134 12.24 4.70 10.08
CA LYS A 134 13.41 5.29 10.75
C LYS A 134 13.57 4.82 12.19
N GLU A 135 12.55 4.19 12.78
CA GLU A 135 12.64 3.65 14.13
C GLU A 135 13.65 2.48 14.19
N PRO A 136 14.40 2.33 15.29
CA PRO A 136 15.44 1.30 15.40
C PRO A 136 14.91 -0.11 15.16
N SER A 137 13.67 -0.40 15.58
CA SER A 137 13.01 -1.69 15.36
C SER A 137 12.75 -2.00 13.88
N PHE A 138 12.59 -0.99 13.03
CA PHE A 138 12.42 -1.18 11.58
C PHE A 138 13.74 -1.15 10.81
N GLN A 139 14.78 -0.50 11.33
CA GLN A 139 16.13 -0.49 10.76
C GLN A 139 16.90 -1.79 11.03
N ASP A 140 17.06 -2.14 12.32
CA ASP A 140 17.93 -3.25 12.76
C ASP A 140 17.19 -4.27 13.64
N GLY A 141 15.87 -4.13 13.80
CA GLY A 141 15.10 -5.02 14.66
C GLY A 141 14.83 -6.37 14.00
N ASP A 142 14.77 -7.40 14.86
CA ASP A 142 14.43 -8.76 14.50
C ASP A 142 13.05 -8.82 13.84
N PHE A 143 12.90 -9.77 12.92
CA PHE A 143 11.67 -10.03 12.19
C PHE A 143 11.20 -11.46 12.46
N ASN A 144 9.99 -11.60 13.01
CA ASN A 144 9.37 -12.90 13.26
C ASN A 144 7.97 -12.88 12.66
N ILE A 145 7.68 -13.78 11.72
CA ILE A 145 6.41 -13.81 10.95
C ILE A 145 5.69 -15.13 11.13
N LYS A 146 4.35 -15.06 11.17
CA LYS A 146 3.44 -16.19 11.25
C LYS A 146 2.27 -15.99 10.29
N ALA A 147 1.83 -17.08 9.67
CA ALA A 147 0.52 -17.16 9.04
C ALA A 147 -0.48 -17.73 10.06
N ILE A 148 -1.67 -17.16 10.12
CA ILE A 148 -2.79 -17.64 10.92
C ILE A 148 -3.91 -18.02 9.95
N ASP A 149 -4.21 -19.31 9.91
CA ASP A 149 -5.07 -19.92 8.88
C ASP A 149 -4.59 -19.53 7.46
N ASP A 150 -5.52 -19.34 6.53
CA ASP A 150 -5.24 -19.01 5.12
C ASP A 150 -5.18 -17.50 4.82
N ASP A 151 -5.66 -16.65 5.73
CA ASP A 151 -5.97 -15.24 5.42
C ASP A 151 -5.16 -14.21 6.21
N LEU A 152 -4.60 -14.58 7.37
CA LEU A 152 -3.95 -13.62 8.26
C LEU A 152 -2.44 -13.82 8.23
N ILE A 153 -1.73 -12.71 8.08
CA ILE A 153 -0.30 -12.63 8.34
C ILE A 153 -0.10 -11.71 9.54
N ILE A 154 0.68 -12.18 10.52
CA ILE A 154 1.10 -11.37 11.66
C ILE A 154 2.62 -11.46 11.81
N TYR A 155 3.26 -10.34 12.12
CA TYR A 155 4.69 -10.35 12.43
C TYR A 155 5.09 -9.23 13.39
N SER A 156 6.23 -9.42 14.04
CA SER A 156 6.85 -8.42 14.89
C SER A 156 8.09 -7.79 14.27
N ARG A 157 8.34 -6.53 14.63
CA ARG A 157 9.61 -5.83 14.46
C ARG A 157 10.07 -5.30 15.81
N GLN A 158 11.22 -5.77 16.29
CA GLN A 158 11.76 -5.30 17.58
C GLN A 158 13.29 -5.32 17.59
N LYS A 159 13.88 -4.19 17.98
CA LYS A 159 15.29 -4.14 18.39
C LYS A 159 15.35 -4.16 19.92
N THR A 160 16.28 -4.91 20.49
CA THR A 160 16.49 -4.93 21.96
C THR A 160 16.68 -3.51 22.50
N GLY A 161 15.86 -3.13 23.49
CA GLY A 161 15.87 -1.79 24.07
C GLY A 161 15.07 -0.74 23.29
N SER A 162 14.30 -1.14 22.27
CA SER A 162 13.36 -0.30 21.53
C SER A 162 11.96 -0.92 21.52
N ASP A 163 10.98 -0.17 21.02
CA ASP A 163 9.59 -0.60 21.03
C ASP A 163 9.35 -1.86 20.20
N LEU A 164 8.42 -2.69 20.70
CA LEU A 164 7.88 -3.84 19.97
C LEU A 164 6.73 -3.37 19.10
N TYR A 165 6.91 -3.47 17.78
CA TYR A 165 5.84 -3.27 16.82
C TYR A 165 5.30 -4.61 16.35
N VAL A 166 3.97 -4.70 16.23
CA VAL A 166 3.28 -5.87 15.68
C VAL A 166 2.42 -5.42 14.51
N ILE A 167 2.59 -6.08 13.37
CA ILE A 167 1.85 -5.80 12.15
C ILE A 167 0.89 -6.95 11.93
N VAL A 168 -0.40 -6.63 11.75
CA VAL A 168 -1.46 -7.58 11.44
C VAL A 168 -2.02 -7.25 10.07
N LEU A 169 -2.04 -8.21 9.15
CA LEU A 169 -2.55 -8.06 7.79
C LEU A 169 -3.62 -9.12 7.54
N ASN A 170 -4.87 -8.70 7.32
CA ASN A 170 -5.95 -9.59 6.93
C ASN A 170 -6.16 -9.54 5.41
N LEU A 171 -5.67 -10.56 4.71
CA LEU A 171 -5.83 -10.72 3.28
C LEU A 171 -7.22 -11.24 2.89
N GLY A 172 -7.93 -11.84 3.85
CA GLY A 172 -9.25 -12.45 3.69
C GLY A 172 -10.41 -11.45 3.63
N SER A 173 -11.59 -11.99 3.38
CA SER A 173 -12.84 -11.23 3.19
C SER A 173 -13.75 -11.17 4.42
N SER A 174 -13.30 -11.70 5.56
CA SER A 174 -14.08 -11.72 6.81
C SER A 174 -13.28 -11.16 7.99
N ASN A 175 -13.99 -10.60 8.96
CA ASN A 175 -13.43 -10.23 10.26
C ASN A 175 -12.85 -11.46 10.96
N LYS A 176 -11.72 -11.28 11.65
CA LYS A 176 -11.14 -12.30 12.52
C LYS A 176 -10.69 -11.66 13.83
N THR A 177 -11.26 -12.10 14.95
CA THR A 177 -10.84 -11.68 16.28
C THR A 177 -9.67 -12.54 16.74
N LEU A 178 -8.57 -11.91 17.17
CA LEU A 178 -7.42 -12.61 17.72
C LEU A 178 -6.89 -11.97 19.00
N ASN A 179 -6.31 -12.82 19.84
CA ASN A 179 -5.44 -12.39 20.92
C ASN A 179 -4.02 -12.24 20.37
N VAL A 180 -3.58 -11.00 20.15
CA VAL A 180 -2.25 -10.70 19.63
C VAL A 180 -1.15 -11.18 20.59
N ASN A 181 -1.40 -11.14 21.90
CA ASN A 181 -0.46 -11.60 22.93
C ASN A 181 -0.17 -13.11 22.90
N THR A 182 -1.00 -13.90 22.21
CA THR A 182 -0.68 -15.31 21.94
C THR A 182 0.54 -15.45 21.02
N TYR A 183 0.83 -14.43 20.21
CA TYR A 183 1.93 -14.44 19.25
C TYR A 183 3.08 -13.52 19.66
N TYR A 184 2.78 -12.32 20.15
CA TYR A 184 3.74 -11.27 20.52
C TYR A 184 3.23 -10.47 21.73
N SER A 185 4.02 -10.38 22.79
CA SER A 185 3.60 -9.78 24.07
C SER A 185 3.56 -8.25 24.04
N LEU A 186 2.46 -7.67 23.54
CA LEU A 186 2.17 -6.23 23.58
C LEU A 186 1.71 -5.73 24.95
N GLY A 187 1.27 -6.64 25.84
CA GLY A 187 0.78 -6.28 27.17
C GLY A 187 -0.73 -6.06 27.21
N SER A 188 -1.23 -5.27 28.16
CA SER A 188 -2.67 -5.05 28.34
C SER A 188 -3.29 -4.00 27.43
N LYS A 189 -2.45 -3.16 26.80
CA LYS A 189 -2.87 -2.06 25.93
C LYS A 189 -1.90 -1.98 24.74
N ALA A 190 -2.44 -1.63 23.59
CA ALA A 190 -1.65 -1.33 22.41
C ALA A 190 -2.17 -0.07 21.74
N GLU A 191 -1.28 0.72 21.17
CA GLU A 191 -1.62 1.88 20.34
C GLU A 191 -1.62 1.47 18.86
N VAL A 192 -2.63 1.94 18.12
CA VAL A 192 -2.67 1.86 16.66
C VAL A 192 -1.80 2.97 16.09
N ILE A 193 -0.63 2.62 15.55
CA ILE A 193 0.28 3.59 14.93
C ILE A 193 -0.26 4.05 13.57
N THR A 194 -0.71 3.09 12.76
CA THR A 194 -1.41 3.36 11.51
C THR A 194 -2.19 2.15 11.04
N THR A 195 -3.20 2.36 10.21
CA THR A 195 -4.05 1.31 9.65
C THR A 195 -4.55 1.71 8.25
N SER A 196 -5.11 0.75 7.52
CA SER A 196 -5.68 1.00 6.18
C SER A 196 -6.84 2.00 6.23
N ILE A 197 -7.03 2.79 5.17
CA ILE A 197 -7.96 3.93 5.20
C ILE A 197 -9.41 3.55 5.53
N GLN A 198 -9.84 2.34 5.17
CA GLN A 198 -11.18 1.82 5.40
C GLN A 198 -11.40 1.23 6.81
N SER A 199 -10.34 1.14 7.62
CA SER A 199 -10.38 0.60 8.98
C SER A 199 -11.26 1.46 9.89
N GLN A 200 -11.94 0.83 10.85
CA GLN A 200 -12.63 1.57 11.91
C GLN A 200 -11.65 2.09 12.98
N TYR A 201 -10.43 1.56 13.01
CA TYR A 201 -9.39 2.03 13.89
C TYR A 201 -8.81 3.35 13.38
N VAL A 202 -8.36 4.19 14.32
CA VAL A 202 -7.69 5.46 14.00
C VAL A 202 -6.32 5.52 14.65
N ASP A 203 -5.41 6.26 14.02
CA ASP A 203 -4.07 6.45 14.55
C ASP A 203 -4.11 7.08 15.95
N GLY A 204 -3.29 6.57 16.86
CA GLY A 204 -3.25 6.95 18.28
C GLY A 204 -4.32 6.28 19.15
N GLN A 205 -5.21 5.47 18.56
CA GLN A 205 -6.22 4.76 19.35
C GLN A 205 -5.58 3.69 20.22
N ILE A 206 -5.93 3.70 21.51
CA ILE A 206 -5.57 2.64 22.45
C ILE A 206 -6.62 1.52 22.39
N ILE A 207 -6.15 0.29 22.20
CA ILE A 207 -6.98 -0.91 22.09
C ILE A 207 -6.55 -1.99 23.10
N ASP A 208 -7.42 -2.98 23.30
CA ASP A 208 -7.09 -4.22 24.00
C ASP A 208 -6.53 -5.25 22.98
N PRO A 209 -5.22 -5.57 23.03
CA PRO A 209 -4.62 -6.52 22.09
C PRO A 209 -5.09 -7.97 22.29
N THR A 210 -5.81 -8.28 23.37
CA THR A 210 -6.35 -9.63 23.62
C THR A 210 -7.64 -9.93 22.85
N GLN A 211 -8.29 -8.89 22.31
CA GLN A 211 -9.54 -8.95 21.55
C GLN A 211 -9.45 -8.10 20.27
N PHE A 212 -8.29 -8.10 19.61
CA PHE A 212 -8.09 -7.33 18.39
C PHE A 212 -8.96 -7.88 17.24
N ASN A 213 -9.76 -7.02 16.62
CA ASN A 213 -10.58 -7.37 15.46
C ASN A 213 -9.82 -7.05 14.17
N ALA A 214 -9.24 -8.06 13.52
CA ALA A 214 -8.61 -7.88 12.22
C ALA A 214 -9.69 -7.79 11.13
N GLU A 215 -9.93 -6.57 10.64
CA GLU A 215 -10.92 -6.27 9.60
C GLU A 215 -10.47 -6.78 8.22
N PRO A 216 -11.40 -7.19 7.33
CA PRO A 216 -11.04 -7.72 6.02
C PRO A 216 -10.31 -6.70 5.16
N TYR A 217 -9.27 -7.15 4.46
CA TYR A 217 -8.43 -6.32 3.57
C TYR A 217 -7.65 -5.20 4.28
N VAL A 218 -7.61 -5.20 5.61
CA VAL A 218 -6.94 -4.18 6.41
C VAL A 218 -5.58 -4.68 6.90
N GLY A 219 -4.57 -3.81 6.75
CA GLY A 219 -3.34 -3.88 7.52
C GLY A 219 -3.35 -2.88 8.67
N THR A 220 -2.82 -3.28 9.83
CA THR A 220 -2.70 -2.43 11.02
C THR A 220 -1.34 -2.62 11.67
N VAL A 221 -0.70 -1.52 12.07
CA VAL A 221 0.54 -1.49 12.85
C VAL A 221 0.20 -1.11 14.29
N LEU A 222 0.57 -1.98 15.23
CA LEU A 222 0.37 -1.84 16.66
C LEU A 222 1.72 -1.66 17.36
N VAL A 223 1.73 -0.92 18.46
CA VAL A 223 2.85 -0.83 19.42
C VAL A 223 2.33 -1.02 20.84
N ALA A 224 3.17 -1.50 21.75
CA ALA A 224 2.81 -1.59 23.17
C ALA A 224 2.58 -0.17 23.76
N ALA A 225 1.59 -0.02 24.63
CA ALA A 225 1.20 1.26 25.25
C ALA A 225 1.04 1.17 26.78
#